data_AF-A0A955TR32-F1
#
_entry.id   AF-A0A955TR32-F1
#
_cell.length_a   1.000
_cell.length_b   1.000
_cell.length_c   1.000
_cell.angle_alpha   90.00
_cell.angle_beta   90.00
_cell.angle_gamma   90.00
#
_symmetry.space_group_name_H-M   'P 1'
#
loop_
_entity.id
_entity.type
_entity.pdbx_description
1 polymer ?
#
loop_
_entity_poly.entity_id
_entity_poly.type
_entity_poly.pdbx_seq_one_letter_code
_entity_poly.pdbx_strand_id
1 'polypeptide(L)'
;MAETTVSSAPSDMTAEKAIDLAEKFGVDVGEVDEEIKQILGLTKAEGVVVFAVIGGSPAELSGIKVKAIIKEVDKHEIKTLVDLGYALDQALQTQNFTVATYEPA
;
A
#
# COMPACT_ATOMS: atom_id res chain seq x y z
N MET A 1 13.33 4.00 -19.99
CA MET A 1 13.28 3.89 -18.52
C MET A 1 12.07 3.02 -18.23
N ALA A 2 12.27 1.93 -17.49
CA ALA A 2 11.42 0.75 -17.52
C ALA A 2 10.14 0.93 -16.70
N GLU A 3 8.98 0.80 -17.35
CA GLU A 3 7.76 0.32 -16.71
C GLU A 3 7.40 -0.96 -17.47
N THR A 4 7.73 -2.09 -16.86
CA THR A 4 7.41 -3.39 -17.42
C THR A 4 5.95 -3.66 -17.09
N THR A 5 5.14 -3.78 -18.14
CA THR A 5 4.10 -4.80 -18.29
C THR A 5 3.61 -5.50 -17.01
N VAL A 6 2.44 -5.12 -16.52
CA VAL A 6 1.53 -6.06 -15.84
C VAL A 6 0.24 -6.12 -16.63
N SER A 7 0.14 -7.19 -17.42
CA SER A 7 -1.02 -7.60 -18.19
C SER A 7 -1.72 -8.75 -17.45
N SER A 8 -3.05 -8.77 -17.59
CA SER A 8 -3.99 -9.92 -17.48
C SER A 8 -4.53 -10.38 -16.10
N ALA A 9 -5.69 -9.80 -15.75
CA ALA A 9 -6.97 -10.35 -15.20
C ALA A 9 -7.17 -11.87 -14.91
N PRO A 10 -8.25 -12.32 -14.18
CA PRO A 10 -9.08 -11.71 -13.11
C PRO A 10 -9.43 -12.65 -11.90
N SER A 11 -10.26 -12.11 -10.98
CA SER A 11 -11.26 -12.75 -10.07
C SER A 11 -10.98 -13.07 -8.59
N ASP A 12 -9.76 -13.29 -8.12
CA ASP A 12 -9.54 -13.54 -6.68
C ASP A 12 -8.65 -12.44 -6.09
N MET A 13 -9.07 -11.90 -4.95
CA MET A 13 -8.30 -10.88 -4.26
C MET A 13 -6.97 -11.49 -3.80
N THR A 14 -5.90 -11.12 -4.49
CA THR A 14 -4.56 -11.68 -4.30
C THR A 14 -3.58 -10.54 -4.05
N ALA A 15 -2.44 -10.81 -3.41
CA ALA A 15 -1.40 -9.82 -3.14
C ALA A 15 -1.00 -9.03 -4.41
N GLU A 16 -0.87 -9.70 -5.56
CA GLU A 16 -0.59 -9.07 -6.85
C GLU A 16 -1.63 -8.02 -7.26
N LYS A 17 -2.92 -8.32 -7.03
CA LYS A 17 -4.00 -7.37 -7.35
C LYS A 17 -3.99 -6.16 -6.41
N ALA A 18 -3.59 -6.36 -5.16
CA ALA A 18 -3.43 -5.25 -4.23
C ALA A 18 -2.29 -4.32 -4.65
N ILE A 19 -1.20 -4.86 -5.20
CA ILE A 19 -0.10 -4.08 -5.75
C ILE A 19 -0.58 -3.25 -6.95
N ASP A 20 -1.35 -3.81 -7.89
CA ASP A 20 -1.92 -3.04 -9.02
C ASP A 20 -2.81 -1.88 -8.54
N LEU A 21 -3.62 -2.11 -7.49
CA LEU A 21 -4.46 -1.05 -6.90
C LEU A 21 -3.62 0.02 -6.19
N ALA A 22 -2.53 -0.39 -5.53
CA ALA A 22 -1.58 0.52 -4.90
C ALA A 22 -0.85 1.37 -5.95
N GLU A 23 -0.41 0.77 -7.06
CA GLU A 23 0.18 1.48 -8.19
C GLU A 23 -0.81 2.46 -8.81
N LYS A 24 -2.09 2.08 -8.96
CA LYS A 24 -3.16 3.01 -9.37
C LYS A 24 -3.33 4.19 -8.42
N PHE A 25 -3.20 3.95 -7.13
CA PHE A 25 -3.21 5.01 -6.12
C PHE A 25 -1.92 5.85 -6.14
N GLY A 26 -0.85 5.32 -6.73
CA GLY A 26 0.42 6.00 -6.94
C GLY A 26 1.49 5.63 -5.95
N VAL A 27 1.45 4.41 -5.41
CA VAL A 27 2.47 3.90 -4.48
C VAL A 27 2.92 2.52 -4.88
N ASP A 28 4.23 2.30 -4.77
CA ASP A 28 4.82 0.98 -4.82
C ASP A 28 4.88 0.43 -3.40
N VAL A 29 4.37 -0.78 -3.21
CA VAL A 29 4.15 -1.36 -1.88
C VAL A 29 4.59 -2.81 -1.80
N GLY A 30 4.88 -3.29 -0.60
CA GLY A 30 5.07 -4.72 -0.35
C GLY A 30 4.81 -5.15 1.09
N GLU A 31 4.85 -6.46 1.30
CA GLU A 31 4.61 -7.06 2.62
C GLU A 31 5.72 -6.70 3.61
N VAL A 32 5.34 -6.58 4.87
CA VAL A 32 6.27 -6.39 5.98
C VAL A 32 6.67 -7.74 6.53
N ASP A 33 7.83 -8.24 6.13
CA ASP A 33 8.44 -9.44 6.69
C ASP A 33 9.22 -9.16 7.99
N GLU A 34 9.72 -10.22 8.63
CA GLU A 34 10.55 -10.10 9.83
C GLU A 34 11.80 -9.25 9.62
N GLU A 35 12.42 -9.33 8.44
CA GLU A 35 13.58 -8.52 8.09
C GLU A 35 13.21 -7.02 8.05
N ILE A 36 12.12 -6.68 7.35
CA ILE A 36 11.62 -5.31 7.25
C ILE A 36 11.21 -4.78 8.63
N LYS A 37 10.53 -5.62 9.44
CA LYS A 37 10.21 -5.32 10.84
C LYS A 37 11.47 -4.93 11.62
N GLN A 38 12.57 -5.67 11.49
CA GLN A 38 13.81 -5.36 12.20
C GLN A 38 14.47 -4.08 11.69
N ILE A 39 14.51 -3.87 10.37
CA ILE A 39 15.09 -2.67 9.75
C ILE A 39 14.31 -1.41 10.15
N LEU A 40 12.98 -1.51 10.19
CA LEU A 40 12.07 -0.43 10.51
C LEU A 40 11.71 -0.35 12.00
N GLY A 41 12.33 -1.17 12.87
CA GLY A 41 12.08 -1.11 14.31
C GLY A 41 10.62 -1.38 14.74
N LEU A 42 9.86 -2.14 13.96
CA LEU A 42 8.45 -2.42 14.23
C LEU A 42 8.28 -3.46 15.35
N THR A 43 7.25 -3.28 16.16
CA THR A 43 6.88 -4.26 17.19
C THR A 43 6.37 -5.58 16.59
N LYS A 44 5.77 -5.51 15.39
CA LYS A 44 5.18 -6.66 14.69
C LYS A 44 5.42 -6.56 13.18
N ALA A 45 5.58 -7.70 12.53
CA ALA A 45 5.68 -7.82 11.08
C ALA A 45 4.25 -7.82 10.50
N GLU A 46 3.57 -6.70 10.63
CA GLU A 46 2.20 -6.52 10.15
C GLU A 46 2.10 -5.17 9.43
N GLY A 47 1.33 -5.15 8.35
CA GLY A 47 1.10 -3.97 7.52
C GLY A 47 1.77 -4.08 6.16
N VAL A 48 1.77 -2.96 5.45
CA VAL A 48 2.30 -2.86 4.09
C VAL A 48 3.28 -1.70 4.02
N VAL A 49 4.53 -1.97 3.63
CA VAL A 49 5.56 -0.94 3.49
C VAL A 49 5.46 -0.26 2.13
N VAL A 50 5.67 1.05 2.09
CA VAL A 50 5.75 1.86 0.87
C VAL A 50 7.20 1.95 0.42
N PHE A 51 7.52 1.37 -0.73
CA PHE A 51 8.87 1.44 -1.31
C PHE A 51 9.08 2.67 -2.17
N ALA A 52 8.02 3.13 -2.87
CA ALA A 52 8.08 4.33 -3.69
C ALA A 52 6.73 5.04 -3.71
N VAL A 53 6.76 6.35 -3.98
CA VAL A 53 5.57 7.17 -4.21
C VAL A 53 5.73 7.81 -5.59
N ILE A 54 4.72 7.67 -6.43
CA ILE A 54 4.67 8.22 -7.77
C ILE A 54 4.28 9.70 -7.67
N GLY A 55 5.09 10.59 -8.24
CA GLY A 55 4.85 12.03 -8.18
C GLY A 55 3.60 12.45 -8.97
N GLY A 56 2.83 13.40 -8.43
CA GLY A 56 1.56 13.85 -9.03
C GLY A 56 0.40 12.86 -8.87
N SER A 57 0.56 11.82 -8.05
CA SER A 57 -0.47 10.85 -7.74
C SER A 57 -1.31 11.25 -6.51
N PRO A 58 -2.52 10.67 -6.32
CA PRO A 58 -3.32 10.94 -5.13
C PRO A 58 -2.64 10.52 -3.82
N ALA A 59 -1.74 9.53 -3.86
CA ALA A 59 -0.93 9.16 -2.71
C ALA A 59 0.05 10.27 -2.27
N GLU A 60 0.75 10.90 -3.23
CA GLU A 60 1.63 12.04 -2.94
C GLU A 60 0.82 13.21 -2.37
N LEU A 61 -0.33 13.51 -2.98
CA LEU A 61 -1.24 14.56 -2.51
C LEU A 61 -1.79 14.28 -1.10
N SER A 62 -1.90 13.01 -0.72
CA SER A 62 -2.29 12.57 0.62
C SER A 62 -1.14 12.63 1.64
N GLY A 63 0.06 13.01 1.21
CA GLY A 63 1.24 13.12 2.08
C GLY A 63 1.89 11.78 2.43
N ILE A 64 1.63 10.73 1.65
CA ILE A 64 2.28 9.43 1.84
C ILE A 64 3.76 9.56 1.49
N LYS A 65 4.60 8.91 2.29
CA LYS A 65 6.04 8.93 2.13
C LYS A 65 6.60 7.55 1.89
N VAL A 66 7.74 7.55 1.21
CA VAL A 66 8.58 6.37 1.06
C VAL A 66 9.08 5.91 2.42
N LYS A 67 9.15 4.59 2.63
CA LYS A 67 9.45 3.89 3.91
C LYS A 67 8.38 4.04 4.99
N ALA A 68 7.24 4.66 4.70
CA ALA A 68 6.10 4.62 5.59
C ALA A 68 5.41 3.27 5.49
N ILE A 69 4.69 2.88 6.56
CA ILE A 69 3.91 1.64 6.59
C ILE A 69 2.44 1.99 6.65
N ILE A 70 1.66 1.46 5.71
CA ILE A 70 0.21 1.58 5.70
C ILE A 70 -0.33 0.62 6.76
N LYS A 71 -1.04 1.19 7.73
CA LYS A 71 -1.61 0.45 8.87
C LYS A 71 -3.13 0.51 8.90
N GLU A 72 -3.71 1.55 8.30
CA GLU A 72 -5.15 1.69 8.20
C GLU A 72 -5.53 2.41 6.91
N VAL A 73 -6.62 1.98 6.28
CA VAL A 73 -7.25 2.67 5.15
C VAL A 73 -8.74 2.71 5.39
N ASP A 74 -9.32 3.90 5.41
CA ASP A 74 -10.75 4.13 5.64
C ASP A 74 -11.30 3.40 6.88
N LYS A 75 -10.57 3.47 8.00
CA LYS A 75 -10.88 2.77 9.26
C LYS A 75 -10.79 1.23 9.20
N HIS A 76 -10.20 0.67 8.15
CA HIS A 76 -9.90 -0.76 8.03
C HIS A 76 -8.43 -1.02 8.36
N GLU A 77 -8.17 -1.94 9.29
CA GLU A 77 -6.83 -2.28 9.77
C GLU A 77 -6.07 -3.14 8.75
N ILE A 78 -5.06 -2.55 8.12
CA ILE A 78 -4.27 -3.21 7.09
C ILE A 78 -3.13 -3.99 7.73
N LYS A 79 -3.20 -5.32 7.61
CA LYS A 79 -2.14 -6.24 8.10
C LYS A 79 -1.36 -6.92 6.98
N THR A 80 -1.98 -7.08 5.82
CA THR A 80 -1.43 -7.81 4.68
C THR A 80 -1.72 -7.04 3.40
N LEU A 81 -1.00 -7.37 2.31
CA LEU A 81 -1.30 -6.81 0.99
C LEU A 81 -2.75 -7.06 0.58
N VAL A 82 -3.30 -8.24 0.88
CA VAL A 82 -4.68 -8.57 0.53
C VAL A 82 -5.65 -7.58 1.18
N ASP A 83 -5.46 -7.27 2.46
CA ASP A 83 -6.30 -6.30 3.18
C ASP A 83 -6.20 -4.89 2.58
N LEU A 84 -4.99 -4.46 2.22
CA LEU A 84 -4.78 -3.20 1.49
C LEU A 84 -5.57 -3.18 0.19
N GLY A 85 -5.53 -4.27 -0.58
CA GLY A 85 -6.27 -4.39 -1.84
C GLY A 85 -7.78 -4.23 -1.64
N TYR A 86 -8.34 -4.82 -0.59
CA TYR A 86 -9.76 -4.63 -0.24
C TYR A 86 -10.07 -3.19 0.12
N ALA A 87 -9.26 -2.58 0.96
CA ALA A 87 -9.49 -1.21 1.37
C ALA A 87 -9.33 -0.24 0.20
N LEU A 88 -8.33 -0.42 -0.67
CA LEU A 88 -8.12 0.40 -1.86
C LEU A 88 -9.23 0.22 -2.89
N ASP A 89 -9.70 -1.01 -3.14
CA ASP A 89 -10.82 -1.26 -4.05
C ASP A 89 -12.09 -0.50 -3.63
N GLN A 90 -12.38 -0.47 -2.32
CA GLN A 90 -13.51 0.27 -1.75
C GLN A 90 -13.25 1.80 -1.80
N ALA A 91 -12.05 2.22 -1.37
CA ALA A 91 -11.65 3.61 -1.26
C ALA A 91 -11.60 4.35 -2.61
N LEU A 92 -11.11 3.67 -3.65
CA LEU A 92 -11.06 4.23 -5.00
C LEU A 92 -12.47 4.46 -5.59
N GLN A 93 -13.50 3.78 -5.08
CA GLN A 93 -14.89 4.00 -5.47
C GLN A 93 -15.52 5.24 -4.80
N THR A 94 -15.11 5.57 -3.58
CA THR A 94 -15.71 6.67 -2.80
C THR A 94 -15.05 8.03 -3.04
N GLN A 95 -13.90 8.08 -3.72
CA GLN A 95 -13.08 9.28 -4.02
C GLN A 95 -12.61 10.08 -2.78
N ASN A 96 -13.07 9.74 -1.57
CA ASN A 96 -12.75 10.39 -0.32
C ASN A 96 -12.53 9.29 0.75
N PHE A 97 -11.27 9.02 1.05
CA PHE A 97 -10.87 8.06 2.06
C PHE A 97 -9.66 8.58 2.83
N THR A 98 -9.44 8.02 4.01
CA THR A 98 -8.27 8.36 4.85
C THR A 98 -7.26 7.22 4.80
N VAL A 99 -5.98 7.54 4.71
CA VAL A 99 -4.90 6.54 4.84
C VAL A 99 -4.08 6.90 6.07
N ALA A 100 -4.02 6.00 7.04
CA ALA A 100 -3.11 6.14 8.17
C ALA A 100 -1.81 5.41 7.86
N THR A 101 -0.72 6.19 7.83
CA THR A 101 0.63 5.66 7.69
C THR A 101 1.40 5.83 8.99
N TYR A 102 2.33 4.92 9.24
CA TYR A 102 3.26 4.96 10.35
C TYR A 102 4.68 5.11 9.81
N GLU A 103 5.36 6.17 10.23
CA GLU A 103 6.79 6.38 10.00
C GLU A 103 7.53 5.91 11.27
N PRO A 104 8.25 4.79 11.24
CA PRO A 104 9.09 4.41 12.36
C PRO A 104 10.24 5.41 12.52
N ALA A 105 10.51 5.79 13.76
CA ALA A 105 11.52 6.76 14.15
C ALA A 105 12.94 6.18 14.18
#